data_AF-A0A6C0AE56-F1
#
_entry.id   AF-A0A6C0AE56-F1
#
_cell.length_a   1.000
_cell.length_b   1.000
_cell.length_c   1.000
_cell.angle_alpha   90.00
_cell.angle_beta   90.00
_cell.angle_gamma   90.00
#
_symmetry.space_group_name_H-M   'P 1'
#
loop_
_entity.id
_entity.type
_entity.pdbx_description
1 polymer ?
#
loop_
_entity_poly.entity_id
_entity_poly.type
_entity_poly.pdbx_seq_one_letter_code
_entity_poly.pdbx_strand_id
1 'polypeptide(L)'
;MSSNLSYDNSNVKVLMEYLTSLFGENVDSFLKDSASYVFGNNQDKKMRIWVGGSGKSTLSKLFLKTFEKDSCVLSSYILQEEKNLEEDNEKDFTELFNNKDKFFGFINECDEFNPSKIKKLLSRDAFYQREMYEEKSVFYTKLIPILITNIEPKIEDVALSYRIKVINFGNNFIQDRNIGDKILNLHEEFRWLLEQNIE
;
A
#
# COMPACT_ATOMS: atom_id res chain seq x y z
N MET A 1 4.33 13.20 21.23
CA MET A 1 3.80 13.66 19.93
C MET A 1 3.79 15.18 19.96
N SER A 2 4.33 15.80 18.89
CA SER A 2 4.57 17.24 18.75
C SER A 2 3.29 18.05 19.00
N SER A 3 3.29 18.88 20.04
CA SER A 3 2.10 19.57 20.54
C SER A 3 1.67 20.81 19.73
N ASN A 4 2.20 21.03 18.53
CA ASN A 4 1.94 22.25 17.73
C ASN A 4 1.71 22.00 16.22
N LEU A 5 1.11 20.86 15.85
CA LEU A 5 0.66 20.66 14.46
C LEU A 5 -0.75 21.21 14.25
N SER A 6 -0.93 21.96 13.17
CA SER A 6 -2.21 22.52 12.74
C SER A 6 -2.20 22.68 11.22
N TYR A 7 -3.37 22.91 10.62
CA TYR A 7 -3.46 23.25 9.19
C TYR A 7 -2.71 24.55 8.82
N ASP A 8 -2.40 25.39 9.81
CA ASP A 8 -1.62 26.61 9.59
C ASP A 8 -0.11 26.41 9.55
N ASN A 9 0.37 25.24 10.00
CA ASN A 9 1.78 24.88 9.97
C ASN A 9 2.30 24.88 8.52
N SER A 10 3.44 25.53 8.28
CA SER A 10 4.03 25.65 6.94
C SER A 10 4.35 24.30 6.29
N ASN A 11 4.76 23.30 7.07
CA ASN A 11 5.04 21.96 6.56
C ASN A 11 3.75 21.24 6.17
N VAL A 12 2.70 21.36 6.99
CA VAL A 12 1.37 20.81 6.67
C VAL A 12 0.83 21.44 5.38
N LYS A 13 1.00 22.76 5.20
CA LYS A 13 0.61 23.46 3.95
C LYS A 13 1.36 22.91 2.73
N VAL A 14 2.69 22.78 2.82
CA VAL A 14 3.51 22.20 1.73
C VAL A 14 3.07 20.76 1.39
N LEU A 15 2.77 19.97 2.42
CA LEU A 15 2.28 18.60 2.22
C LEU A 15 0.89 18.58 1.57
N MET A 16 -0.03 19.45 1.99
CA MET A 16 -1.35 19.57 1.39
C MET A 16 -1.28 20.04 -0.06
N GLU A 17 -0.41 21.01 -0.38
CA GLU A 17 -0.15 21.45 -1.75
C GLU A 17 0.36 20.29 -2.62
N TYR A 18 1.31 19.51 -2.09
CA TYR A 18 1.81 18.31 -2.76
C TYR A 18 0.69 17.29 -3.01
N LEU A 19 -0.11 16.94 -2.00
CA LEU A 19 -1.20 15.98 -2.18
C LEU A 19 -2.30 16.50 -3.13
N THR A 20 -2.61 17.79 -3.06
CA THR A 20 -3.55 18.46 -3.98
C THR A 20 -3.01 18.42 -5.41
N SER A 21 -1.70 18.54 -5.62
CA SER A 21 -1.11 18.41 -6.95
C SER A 21 -1.22 16.99 -7.54
N LEU A 22 -1.31 15.96 -6.69
CA LEU A 22 -1.49 14.57 -7.11
C LEU A 22 -2.95 14.19 -7.37
N PHE A 23 -3.85 14.64 -6.49
CA PHE A 23 -5.25 14.17 -6.45
C PHE A 23 -6.28 15.25 -6.85
N GLY A 24 -5.86 16.51 -6.99
CA GLY A 24 -6.75 17.63 -7.26
C GLY A 24 -7.84 17.75 -6.19
N GLU A 25 -9.08 17.88 -6.65
CA GLU A 25 -10.28 17.97 -5.81
C GLU A 25 -10.54 16.69 -4.98
N ASN A 26 -9.89 15.56 -5.32
CA ASN A 26 -10.07 14.30 -4.59
C ASN A 26 -9.13 14.14 -3.39
N VAL A 27 -8.35 15.16 -3.03
CA VAL A 27 -7.37 15.08 -1.92
C VAL A 27 -8.02 14.70 -0.59
N ASP A 28 -9.17 15.28 -0.26
CA ASP A 28 -9.89 14.96 0.98
C ASP A 28 -10.40 13.52 0.99
N SER A 29 -10.94 13.06 -0.15
CA SER A 29 -11.36 11.66 -0.29
C SER A 29 -10.19 10.71 -0.16
N PHE A 30 -9.01 11.06 -0.67
CA PHE A 30 -7.80 10.27 -0.55
C PHE A 30 -7.32 10.20 0.91
N LEU A 31 -7.36 11.33 1.64
CA LEU A 31 -6.92 11.38 3.04
C LEU A 31 -7.83 10.56 3.95
N LYS A 32 -9.15 10.69 3.81
CA LYS A 32 -10.13 9.87 4.54
C LYS A 32 -9.98 8.38 4.24
N ASP A 33 -9.85 8.03 2.96
CA ASP A 33 -9.62 6.65 2.55
C ASP A 33 -8.32 6.10 3.17
N SER A 34 -7.22 6.86 3.04
CA SER A 34 -5.91 6.47 3.57
C SER A 34 -5.93 6.32 5.08
N ALA A 35 -6.56 7.25 5.80
CA ALA A 35 -6.74 7.21 7.25
C ALA A 35 -7.54 5.96 7.66
N SER A 36 -8.67 5.70 7.00
CA SER A 36 -9.51 4.52 7.26
C SER A 36 -8.74 3.21 7.05
N TYR A 37 -7.80 3.15 6.13
CA TYR A 37 -7.04 1.93 5.85
C TYR A 37 -5.84 1.72 6.74
N VAL A 38 -5.17 2.81 7.16
CA VAL A 38 -3.98 2.70 8.02
C VAL A 38 -4.37 2.64 9.50
N PHE A 39 -5.36 3.43 9.92
CA PHE A 39 -5.79 3.49 11.32
C PHE A 39 -7.07 2.71 11.60
N GLY A 40 -7.95 2.58 10.60
CA GLY A 40 -9.09 1.68 10.69
C GLY A 40 -8.67 0.24 10.41
N ASN A 41 -9.34 -0.70 11.05
CA ASN A 41 -9.34 -2.08 10.56
C ASN A 41 -10.05 -2.02 9.22
N ASN A 42 -9.35 -2.01 8.08
CA ASN A 42 -9.92 -2.11 6.72
C ASN A 42 -10.96 -3.25 6.66
N GLN A 43 -12.21 -2.96 7.04
CA GLN A 43 -13.25 -3.96 7.26
C GLN A 43 -13.64 -4.60 5.94
N ASP A 44 -13.61 -3.77 4.89
CA ASP A 44 -13.84 -4.15 3.51
C ASP A 44 -12.72 -5.04 2.93
N LYS A 45 -11.56 -5.07 3.59
CA LYS A 45 -10.36 -5.80 3.18
C LYS A 45 -10.01 -5.56 1.71
N LYS A 46 -10.16 -4.31 1.24
CA LYS A 46 -9.89 -3.95 -0.16
C LYS A 46 -8.41 -3.74 -0.39
N MET A 47 -7.86 -4.39 -1.42
CA MET A 47 -6.55 -4.08 -1.98
C MET A 47 -6.61 -2.73 -2.71
N ARG A 48 -5.53 -1.96 -2.66
CA ARG A 48 -5.42 -0.73 -3.44
C ARG A 48 -4.53 -0.92 -4.66
N ILE A 49 -4.90 -0.27 -5.75
CA ILE A 49 -4.08 -0.14 -6.94
C ILE A 49 -3.90 1.35 -7.23
N TRP A 50 -2.68 1.84 -7.07
CA TRP A 50 -2.28 3.19 -7.42
C TRP A 50 -1.81 3.18 -8.86
N VAL A 51 -2.58 3.79 -9.75
CA VAL A 51 -2.35 3.78 -11.19
C VAL A 51 -2.06 5.18 -11.73
N GLY A 52 -1.30 5.28 -12.81
CA GLY A 52 -1.19 6.52 -13.59
C GLY A 52 0.12 7.26 -13.40
N GLY A 53 0.05 8.56 -13.10
CA GLY A 53 1.15 9.52 -13.24
C GLY A 53 2.27 9.46 -12.21
N SER A 54 3.11 10.50 -12.23
CA SER A 54 4.25 10.71 -11.34
C SER A 54 3.82 10.93 -9.88
N GLY A 55 4.77 10.88 -8.94
CA GLY A 55 4.52 11.12 -7.51
C GLY A 55 4.17 9.88 -6.68
N LYS A 56 3.64 8.80 -7.29
CA LYS A 56 3.34 7.52 -6.61
C LYS A 56 4.50 7.00 -5.75
N SER A 57 5.71 6.96 -6.32
CA SER A 57 6.91 6.45 -5.63
C SER A 57 7.38 7.35 -4.49
N THR A 58 7.10 8.66 -4.56
CA THR A 58 7.45 9.59 -3.47
C THR A 58 6.45 9.43 -2.33
N LEU A 59 5.16 9.34 -2.67
CA LEU A 59 4.11 9.11 -1.69
C LEU A 59 4.25 7.73 -1.02
N SER A 60 4.57 6.66 -1.75
CA SER A 60 4.77 5.33 -1.14
C SER A 60 5.96 5.31 -0.19
N LYS A 61 7.06 5.98 -0.53
CA LYS A 61 8.20 6.19 0.39
C LYS A 61 7.80 6.99 1.62
N LEU A 62 6.94 8.02 1.47
CA LEU A 62 6.40 8.76 2.60
C LEU A 62 5.57 7.86 3.52
N PHE A 63 4.69 7.01 2.98
CA PHE A 63 3.95 6.01 3.77
C PHE A 63 4.89 5.04 4.50
N LEU A 64 5.86 4.46 3.80
CA LEU A 64 6.84 3.54 4.38
C LEU A 64 7.61 4.18 5.54
N LYS A 65 8.05 5.43 5.37
CA LYS A 65 8.76 6.16 6.44
C LYS A 65 7.84 6.55 7.60
N THR A 66 6.58 6.87 7.31
CA THR A 66 5.60 7.28 8.34
C THR A 66 5.15 6.10 9.20
N PHE A 67 5.05 4.91 8.60
CA PHE A 67 4.49 3.70 9.20
C PHE A 67 5.49 2.54 9.16
N GLU A 68 6.77 2.81 9.40
CA GLU A 68 7.86 1.84 9.23
C GLU A 68 7.61 0.50 9.97
N LYS A 69 7.03 0.57 11.17
CA LYS A 69 6.70 -0.61 11.97
C LYS A 69 5.55 -1.42 11.39
N ASP A 70 4.64 -0.78 10.68
CA ASP A 70 3.37 -1.34 10.21
C ASP A 70 3.35 -1.61 8.70
N SER A 71 4.42 -1.25 7.99
CA SER A 71 4.52 -1.36 6.54
C SER A 71 5.76 -2.11 6.08
N CYS A 72 5.74 -2.57 4.83
CA CYS A 72 6.87 -3.21 4.15
C CYS A 72 6.82 -2.99 2.63
N VAL A 73 7.92 -3.37 1.96
CA VAL A 73 7.96 -3.55 0.50
C VAL A 73 7.83 -5.05 0.24
N LEU A 74 7.08 -5.39 -0.80
CA LEU A 74 6.76 -6.76 -1.19
C LEU A 74 7.15 -7.01 -2.65
N SER A 75 7.51 -8.25 -2.94
CA SER A 75 7.71 -8.70 -4.31
C SER A 75 6.38 -8.83 -5.08
N SER A 76 6.44 -8.66 -6.41
CA SER A 76 5.31 -8.89 -7.31
C SER A 76 4.88 -10.36 -7.34
N TYR A 77 5.77 -11.30 -6.98
CA TYR A 77 5.48 -12.74 -6.98
C TYR A 77 4.33 -13.13 -6.06
N ILE A 78 4.10 -12.36 -4.99
CA ILE A 78 2.96 -12.55 -4.07
C ILE A 78 1.60 -12.48 -4.81
N LEU A 79 1.52 -11.76 -5.93
CA LEU A 79 0.29 -11.60 -6.72
C LEU A 79 0.27 -12.47 -7.99
N GLN A 80 1.38 -13.08 -8.38
CA GLN A 80 1.53 -13.77 -9.68
C GLN A 80 1.34 -15.28 -9.57
N GLU A 81 1.00 -15.94 -10.68
CA GLU A 81 1.09 -17.40 -10.76
C GLU A 81 2.55 -17.87 -10.74
N GLU A 82 2.81 -18.99 -10.06
CA GLU A 82 4.10 -19.66 -10.11
C GLU A 82 4.30 -20.20 -11.53
N LYS A 83 5.16 -19.54 -12.33
CA LYS A 83 5.60 -20.12 -13.60
C LYS A 83 6.60 -21.25 -13.30
N ASN A 84 6.08 -22.47 -13.15
CA ASN A 84 6.82 -23.74 -13.25
C ASN A 84 8.21 -23.78 -12.59
N LEU A 85 8.30 -23.70 -11.26
CA LEU A 85 9.52 -24.03 -10.53
C LEU A 85 9.18 -24.95 -9.37
N GLU A 86 9.57 -26.22 -9.49
CA GLU A 86 9.40 -27.29 -8.51
C GLU A 86 10.11 -27.02 -7.15
N GLU A 87 10.74 -25.85 -6.96
CA GLU A 87 11.47 -25.45 -5.76
C GLU A 87 11.05 -24.08 -5.16
N ASP A 88 10.15 -23.30 -5.78
CA ASP A 88 9.91 -21.90 -5.37
C ASP A 88 8.63 -21.65 -4.55
N ASN A 89 7.80 -22.67 -4.30
CA ASN A 89 6.56 -22.53 -3.52
C ASN A 89 6.81 -22.09 -2.06
N GLU A 90 8.04 -22.23 -1.55
CA GLU A 90 8.41 -21.79 -0.20
C GLU A 90 8.75 -20.29 -0.13
N LYS A 91 9.18 -19.65 -1.23
CA LYS A 91 9.67 -18.26 -1.17
C LYS A 91 8.54 -17.22 -1.06
N ASP A 92 7.44 -17.43 -1.78
CA ASP A 92 6.30 -16.49 -1.80
C ASP A 92 5.63 -16.34 -0.42
N PHE A 93 5.48 -17.46 0.31
CA PHE A 93 4.93 -17.44 1.65
C PHE A 93 5.95 -17.04 2.71
N THR A 94 7.25 -17.21 2.45
CA THR A 94 8.30 -16.75 3.37
C THR A 94 8.30 -15.23 3.49
N GLU A 95 8.17 -14.51 2.36
CA GLU A 95 8.07 -13.04 2.41
C GLU A 95 6.81 -12.60 3.18
N LEU A 96 5.66 -13.24 2.94
CA LEU A 96 4.42 -12.98 3.68
C LEU A 96 4.54 -13.33 5.17
N PHE A 97 5.23 -14.41 5.52
CA PHE A 97 5.44 -14.82 6.90
C PHE A 97 6.31 -13.84 7.66
N ASN A 98 7.43 -13.41 7.04
CA ASN A 98 8.34 -12.42 7.62
C ASN A 98 7.66 -11.07 7.85
N ASN A 99 6.59 -10.78 7.11
CA ASN A 99 5.81 -9.55 7.20
C ASN A 99 4.40 -9.76 7.78
N LYS A 100 4.11 -10.90 8.44
CA LYS A 100 2.75 -11.27 8.89
C LYS A 100 2.12 -10.28 9.87
N ASP A 101 2.95 -9.57 10.64
CA ASP A 101 2.54 -8.59 11.64
C ASP A 101 2.37 -7.17 11.06
N LYS A 102 2.73 -6.96 9.79
CA LYS A 102 2.53 -5.69 9.08
C LYS A 102 1.08 -5.54 8.65
N PHE A 103 0.60 -4.29 8.52
CA PHE A 103 -0.75 -3.99 8.06
C PHE A 103 -0.84 -3.82 6.56
N PHE A 104 0.21 -3.28 5.92
CA PHE A 104 0.20 -3.08 4.47
C PHE A 104 1.58 -3.22 3.85
N GLY A 105 1.59 -3.61 2.57
CA GLY A 105 2.82 -3.78 1.81
C GLY A 105 2.73 -3.17 0.43
N PHE A 106 3.80 -2.51 -0.03
CA PHE A 106 3.84 -1.94 -1.38
C PHE A 106 4.46 -2.91 -2.38
N ILE A 107 3.81 -3.09 -3.51
CA ILE A 107 4.30 -3.87 -4.65
C ILE A 107 4.51 -2.91 -5.81
N ASN A 108 5.67 -2.96 -6.45
CA ASN A 108 5.99 -2.11 -7.60
C ASN A 108 5.87 -2.92 -8.88
N GLU A 109 4.91 -2.51 -9.72
CA GLU A 109 4.55 -3.14 -10.99
C GLU A 109 4.13 -4.62 -10.85
N CYS A 110 3.18 -5.03 -11.67
CA CYS A 110 2.74 -6.42 -11.69
C CYS A 110 2.03 -6.69 -13.03
N ASP A 111 2.70 -7.44 -13.90
CA ASP A 111 2.19 -7.71 -15.25
C ASP A 111 1.07 -8.76 -15.26
N GLU A 112 1.07 -9.67 -14.28
CA GLU A 112 0.15 -10.80 -14.20
C GLU A 112 -0.53 -10.86 -12.84
N PHE A 113 -1.86 -11.02 -12.85
CA PHE A 113 -2.67 -11.12 -11.65
C PHE A 113 -3.18 -12.54 -11.49
N ASN A 114 -2.92 -13.16 -10.34
CA ASN A 114 -3.61 -14.38 -9.92
C ASN A 114 -4.77 -14.02 -8.99
N PRO A 115 -6.03 -14.07 -9.45
CA PRO A 115 -7.18 -13.71 -8.62
C PRO A 115 -7.31 -14.57 -7.36
N SER A 116 -6.91 -15.85 -7.43
CA SER A 116 -7.01 -16.78 -6.31
C SER A 116 -6.03 -16.43 -5.18
N LYS A 117 -4.78 -16.08 -5.52
CA LYS A 117 -3.80 -15.63 -4.52
C LYS A 117 -4.26 -14.35 -3.82
N ILE A 118 -4.75 -13.38 -4.59
CA ILE A 118 -5.24 -12.11 -4.03
C ILE A 118 -6.47 -12.33 -3.15
N LYS A 119 -7.43 -13.14 -3.60
CA LYS A 119 -8.60 -13.49 -2.78
C LYS A 119 -8.18 -14.12 -1.46
N LYS A 120 -7.22 -15.05 -1.47
CA LYS A 120 -6.69 -15.69 -0.24
C LYS A 120 -6.06 -14.67 0.71
N LEU A 121 -5.22 -13.77 0.17
CA LEU A 121 -4.58 -12.69 0.92
C LEU A 121 -5.60 -11.76 1.57
N LEU A 122 -6.62 -11.35 0.82
CA LEU A 122 -7.67 -10.46 1.32
C LEU A 122 -8.69 -11.16 2.22
N SER A 123 -8.89 -12.47 2.11
CA SER A 123 -9.81 -13.22 2.98
C SER A 123 -9.29 -13.34 4.42
N ARG A 124 -7.97 -13.17 4.66
CA ARG A 124 -7.27 -13.53 5.91
C ARG A 124 -7.33 -15.03 6.20
N ASP A 125 -7.31 -15.83 5.14
CA ASP A 125 -7.26 -17.28 5.26
C ASP A 125 -5.93 -17.71 5.88
N ALA A 126 -5.90 -18.93 6.42
CA ALA A 126 -4.68 -19.52 6.93
C ALA A 126 -3.65 -19.73 5.80
N PHE A 127 -2.42 -19.32 6.06
CA PHE A 127 -1.25 -19.61 5.25
C PHE A 127 -0.43 -20.72 5.89
N TYR A 128 0.24 -21.49 5.05
CA TYR A 128 1.08 -22.60 5.48
C TYR A 128 2.50 -22.28 5.07
N GLN A 129 3.43 -22.37 6.01
CA GLN A 129 4.85 -22.34 5.74
C GLN A 129 5.46 -23.64 6.22
N ARG A 130 6.46 -24.10 5.49
CA ARG A 130 7.31 -25.20 5.89
C ARG A 130 8.74 -24.71 5.80
N GLU A 131 9.45 -24.70 6.91
CA GLU A 131 10.91 -24.58 6.87
C GLU A 131 11.50 -25.97 6.62
N MET A 132 12.68 -26.02 6.00
CA MET A 132 13.37 -27.28 5.76
C MET A 132 13.53 -28.05 7.07
N TYR A 133 13.07 -29.30 7.08
CA TYR A 133 13.11 -30.20 8.25
C TYR A 133 12.21 -29.83 9.44
N GLU A 134 11.34 -28.82 9.30
CA GLU A 134 10.36 -28.47 10.35
C GLU A 134 8.93 -28.95 10.01
N GLU A 135 8.11 -29.05 11.05
CA GLU A 135 6.68 -29.28 10.89
C GLU A 135 6.01 -28.06 10.25
N LYS A 136 4.93 -28.30 9.49
CA LYS A 136 4.18 -27.22 8.85
C LYS A 136 3.63 -26.27 9.91
N SER A 137 4.02 -25.00 9.84
CA SER A 137 3.47 -23.95 10.69
C SER A 137 2.31 -23.27 9.96
N VAL A 138 1.27 -22.95 10.72
CA VAL A 138 0.11 -22.19 10.23
C VAL A 138 0.24 -20.77 10.73
N PHE A 139 0.06 -19.80 9.83
CA PHE A 139 0.03 -18.39 10.20
C PHE A 139 -1.11 -17.64 9.53
N TYR A 140 -1.44 -16.48 10.09
CA TYR A 140 -2.42 -15.55 9.56
C TYR A 140 -1.70 -14.21 9.36
N THR A 141 -2.07 -13.49 8.30
CA THR A 141 -1.53 -12.17 8.03
C THR A 141 -2.63 -11.12 8.06
N LYS A 142 -2.27 -9.93 8.58
CA LYS A 142 -3.11 -8.73 8.49
C LYS A 142 -2.74 -7.87 7.29
N LEU A 143 -1.70 -8.26 6.54
CA LEU A 143 -1.13 -7.51 5.45
C LEU A 143 -2.13 -7.38 4.30
N ILE A 144 -2.33 -6.14 3.86
CA ILE A 144 -3.10 -5.81 2.66
C ILE A 144 -2.16 -5.11 1.68
N PRO A 145 -2.00 -5.62 0.45
CA PRO A 145 -1.08 -5.02 -0.50
C PRO A 145 -1.65 -3.73 -1.10
N ILE A 146 -0.72 -2.85 -1.49
CA ILE A 146 -0.93 -1.70 -2.35
C ILE A 146 -0.06 -1.90 -3.58
N LEU A 147 -0.68 -2.15 -4.73
CA LEU A 147 0.04 -2.21 -6.00
C LEU A 147 0.24 -0.79 -6.52
N ILE A 148 1.46 -0.47 -6.92
CA ILE A 148 1.82 0.74 -7.64
C ILE A 148 2.14 0.35 -9.07
N THR A 149 1.42 0.91 -10.04
CA THR A 149 1.66 0.65 -11.46
C THR A 149 1.36 1.87 -12.32
N ASN A 150 1.92 1.91 -13.53
CA ASN A 150 1.58 2.94 -14.51
C ASN A 150 0.33 2.59 -15.33
N ILE A 151 0.02 1.29 -15.48
CA ILE A 151 -1.07 0.79 -16.32
C ILE A 151 -2.06 0.04 -15.44
N GLU A 152 -3.35 0.37 -15.56
CA GLU A 152 -4.38 -0.33 -14.81
C GLU A 152 -4.42 -1.80 -15.25
N PRO A 153 -4.25 -2.77 -14.32
CA PRO A 153 -4.28 -4.17 -14.67
C PRO A 153 -5.70 -4.58 -15.03
N LYS A 154 -5.85 -5.47 -16.00
CA LYS A 154 -7.15 -6.01 -16.38
C LYS A 154 -7.63 -6.99 -15.31
N ILE A 155 -8.76 -6.68 -14.68
CA ILE A 155 -9.40 -7.55 -13.69
C ILE A 155 -10.66 -8.12 -14.32
N GLU A 156 -10.56 -9.34 -14.84
CA GLU A 156 -11.71 -10.05 -15.44
C GLU A 156 -12.60 -10.73 -14.37
N ASP A 157 -12.03 -11.02 -13.20
CA ASP A 157 -12.74 -11.67 -12.10
C ASP A 157 -13.65 -10.69 -11.34
N VAL A 158 -14.96 -10.87 -11.50
CA VAL A 158 -16.00 -10.02 -10.88
C VAL A 158 -15.95 -10.04 -9.35
N ALA A 159 -15.61 -11.17 -8.72
CA ALA A 159 -15.54 -11.22 -7.26
C ALA A 159 -14.30 -10.47 -6.74
N LEU A 160 -13.22 -10.45 -7.51
CA LEU A 160 -12.02 -9.68 -7.20
C LEU A 160 -12.24 -8.18 -7.37
N SER A 161 -13.00 -7.73 -8.38
CA SER A 161 -13.23 -6.31 -8.62
C SER A 161 -13.90 -5.61 -7.42
N TYR A 162 -14.79 -6.29 -6.69
CA TYR A 162 -15.37 -5.78 -5.44
C TYR A 162 -14.36 -5.64 -4.28
N ARG A 163 -13.21 -6.31 -4.37
CA ARG A 163 -12.13 -6.29 -3.37
C ARG A 163 -10.96 -5.40 -3.76
N ILE A 164 -11.08 -4.66 -4.86
CA ILE A 164 -10.03 -3.76 -5.34
C ILE A 164 -10.57 -2.33 -5.37
N LYS A 165 -9.73 -1.39 -4.91
CA LYS A 165 -9.96 0.04 -5.06
C LYS A 165 -8.83 0.65 -5.89
N VAL A 166 -9.18 1.18 -7.05
CA VAL A 166 -8.25 1.87 -7.94
C VAL A 166 -8.18 3.34 -7.54
N ILE A 167 -6.96 3.86 -7.39
CA ILE A 167 -6.66 5.26 -7.08
C ILE A 167 -5.83 5.81 -8.23
N ASN A 168 -6.43 6.73 -8.97
CA ASN A 168 -5.81 7.36 -10.13
C ASN A 168 -4.91 8.52 -9.69
N PHE A 169 -3.65 8.49 -10.12
CA PHE A 169 -2.71 9.60 -9.98
C PHE A 169 -2.70 10.38 -11.29
N GLY A 170 -3.00 11.67 -11.21
CA GLY A 170 -3.02 12.54 -12.39
C GLY A 170 -1.63 12.72 -13.01
N ASN A 171 -1.58 12.97 -14.32
CA ASN A 171 -0.33 13.21 -15.06
C ASN A 171 0.24 14.63 -14.87
N ASN A 172 -0.42 15.49 -14.11
CA ASN A 172 -0.06 16.91 -13.99
C ASN A 172 1.05 17.18 -12.96
N PHE A 173 1.57 16.15 -12.30
CA PHE A 173 2.58 16.33 -11.27
C PHE A 173 3.97 16.61 -11.88
N ILE A 174 4.40 17.87 -11.80
CA ILE A 174 5.76 18.28 -12.16
C ILE A 174 6.70 17.93 -11.00
N GLN A 175 7.49 16.88 -11.19
CA GLN A 175 8.40 16.39 -10.16
C GLN A 175 9.67 17.24 -10.09
N ASP A 176 9.70 18.23 -9.21
CA ASP A 176 10.95 18.85 -8.76
C ASP A 176 11.63 17.91 -7.75
N ARG A 177 12.88 17.53 -8.01
CA ARG A 177 13.65 16.64 -7.13
C ARG A 177 13.78 17.19 -5.72
N ASN A 178 13.90 18.52 -5.57
CA ASN A 178 14.02 19.17 -4.26
C ASN A 178 12.75 19.03 -3.43
N ILE A 179 11.58 18.97 -4.08
CA ILE A 179 10.30 18.78 -3.41
C ILE A 179 10.21 17.35 -2.88
N GLY A 180 10.69 16.35 -3.63
CA GLY A 180 10.65 14.95 -3.19
C GLY A 180 11.33 14.72 -1.83
N ASP A 181 12.58 15.16 -1.68
CA ASP A 181 13.32 14.99 -0.42
C ASP A 181 12.70 15.78 0.73
N LYS A 182 12.18 16.98 0.44
CA LYS A 182 11.44 17.78 1.42
C LYS A 182 10.21 17.03 1.91
N ILE A 183 9.39 16.49 1.01
CA ILE A 183 8.16 15.75 1.34
C ILE A 183 8.48 14.52 2.18
N LEU A 184 9.54 13.78 1.88
CA LEU A 184 9.94 12.62 2.68
C LEU A 184 10.33 12.98 4.12
N ASN A 185 10.67 14.23 4.42
CA ASN A 185 10.93 14.66 5.78
C ASN A 185 9.67 15.08 6.55
N LEU A 186 8.52 15.17 5.89
CA LEU A 186 7.24 15.57 6.48
C LEU A 186 6.40 14.37 6.97
N HIS A 187 7.06 13.31 7.43
CA HIS A 187 6.37 12.06 7.82
C HIS A 187 5.54 12.22 9.10
N GLU A 188 5.96 13.08 10.04
CA GLU A 188 5.15 13.36 11.23
C GLU A 188 3.90 14.16 10.89
N GLU A 189 4.03 15.17 10.03
CA GLU A 189 2.91 15.96 9.51
C GLU A 189 1.95 15.09 8.69
N PHE A 190 2.47 14.17 7.89
CA PHE A 190 1.65 13.23 7.13
C PHE A 190 0.86 12.30 8.03
N ARG A 191 1.50 11.76 9.08
CA ARG A 191 0.80 10.98 10.09
C ARG A 191 -0.32 11.79 10.74
N TRP A 192 0.00 12.97 11.23
CA TRP A 192 -0.95 13.85 11.90
C TRP A 192 -2.13 14.19 10.99
N LEU A 193 -1.87 14.49 9.72
CA LEU A 193 -2.90 14.80 8.73
C LEU A 193 -3.85 13.61 8.54
N LEU A 194 -3.34 12.39 8.46
CA LEU A 194 -4.17 11.19 8.38
C LEU A 194 -4.96 10.97 9.69
N GLU A 195 -4.38 11.24 10.85
CA GLU A 195 -5.06 11.13 12.15
C GLU A 195 -6.24 12.11 12.27
N GLN A 196 -6.15 13.30 11.67
CA GLN A 196 -7.28 14.26 11.60
C GLN A 196 -8.42 13.80 10.68
N ASN A 197 -8.20 12.78 9.85
CA ASN A 197 -9.17 12.28 8.87
C ASN A 197 -9.72 10.90 9.22
N ILE A 198 -9.55 10.45 10.47
CA ILE A 198 -10.22 9.26 11.00
C ILE A 198 -11.69 9.65 11.26
N GLU A 199 -12.62 9.08 10.49
CA GLU A 199 -14.07 9.15 10.75
C GLU A 199 -14.51 8.11 11.79
#